data_AF-A0A968YMU3-F1
#
_entry.id   AF-A0A968YMU3-F1
#
_cell.length_a   1.000
_cell.length_b   1.000
_cell.length_c   1.000
_cell.angle_alpha   90.00
_cell.angle_beta   90.00
_cell.angle_gamma   90.00
#
_symmetry.space_group_name_H-M   'P 1'
#
loop_
_entity.id
_entity.type
_entity.pdbx_description
1 polymer ?
#
loop_
_entity_poly.entity_id
_entity_poly.type
_entity_poly.pdbx_seq_one_letter_code
_entity_poly.pdbx_strand_id
1 'polypeptide(L)'
;MALSKRQLFLFLSVVSALISVVAEPIKVLSTEPNVPANGVQQMNIFQALVLGFVQGATEFLPISSTAHLKVVPVVLGWGDPGVAFTAVIQLGSIAAVLWYFWGDLTQLVT
;
A
#
# COMPACT_ATOMS: atom_id res chain seq x y z
N MET A 1 25.61 14.53 6.87
CA MET A 1 24.96 13.97 8.08
C MET A 1 24.82 12.46 7.85
N ALA A 2 25.77 11.66 8.34
CA ALA A 2 25.83 10.23 8.04
C ALA A 2 24.78 9.48 8.88
N LEU A 3 23.95 8.65 8.24
CA LEU A 3 23.01 7.79 8.94
C LEU A 3 23.77 6.90 9.93
N SER A 4 23.43 6.97 11.22
CA SER A 4 23.98 6.05 12.22
C SER A 4 23.71 4.61 11.79
N LYS A 5 24.69 3.71 11.87
CA LYS A 5 24.57 2.30 11.47
C LYS A 5 23.33 1.60 12.07
N ARG A 6 22.83 2.10 13.21
CA ARG A 6 21.59 1.65 13.87
C ARG A 6 20.32 2.04 13.12
N GLN A 7 20.27 3.24 12.54
CA GLN A 7 19.15 3.72 11.75
C GLN A 7 19.04 2.95 10.42
N LEU A 8 20.18 2.64 9.79
CA LEU A 8 20.21 1.81 8.58
C LEU A 8 19.75 0.37 8.86
N PHE A 9 20.15 -0.20 10.00
CA PHE A 9 19.72 -1.54 10.41
C PHE A 9 18.21 -1.60 10.72
N LEU A 10 17.66 -0.58 11.37
CA LEU A 10 16.22 -0.47 11.61
C LEU A 10 15.45 -0.33 10.29
N PHE A 11 15.94 0.50 9.37
CA PHE A 11 15.32 0.67 8.06
C PHE A 11 15.33 -0.63 7.25
N LEU A 12 16.47 -1.33 7.17
CA LEU A 12 16.55 -2.63 6.49
C LEU A 12 15.69 -3.71 7.15
N SER A 13 15.57 -3.71 8.48
CA SER A 13 14.73 -4.68 9.20
C SER A 13 13.24 -4.47 8.92
N VAL A 14 12.80 -3.21 8.86
CA VAL A 14 11.42 -2.86 8.51
C VAL A 14 11.13 -3.22 7.04
N VAL A 15 12.06 -2.94 6.13
CA VAL A 15 11.92 -3.30 4.71
C VAL A 15 11.89 -4.83 4.52
N SER A 16 12.73 -5.59 5.23
CA SER A 16 12.73 -7.06 5.20
C SER A 16 11.42 -7.65 5.75
N ALA A 17 10.88 -7.09 6.84
CA ALA A 17 9.58 -7.48 7.38
C ALA A 17 8.44 -7.20 6.39
N LEU A 18 8.46 -6.06 5.69
CA LEU A 18 7.48 -5.71 4.67
C LEU A 18 7.55 -6.64 3.45
N ILE A 19 8.76 -7.02 3.01
CA ILE A 19 8.95 -7.99 1.91
C ILE A 19 8.50 -9.39 2.33
N SER A 20 8.73 -9.79 3.59
CA SER A 20 8.31 -11.11 4.10
C SER A 20 6.79 -11.24 4.18
N VAL A 21 6.11 -10.16 4.58
CA VAL A 21 4.64 -10.04 4.52
C VAL A 21 4.11 -10.15 3.08
N VAL A 22 4.90 -9.73 2.08
CA VAL A 22 4.57 -9.83 0.64
C VAL A 22 5.00 -11.17 0.01
N ALA A 23 5.92 -11.93 0.61
CA ALA A 23 6.43 -13.19 0.08
C ALA A 23 5.60 -14.43 0.51
N GLU A 24 4.97 -14.39 1.69
CA GLU A 24 4.05 -15.45 2.15
C GLU A 24 2.82 -15.74 1.26
N PRO A 25 2.19 -14.78 0.54
CA PRO A 25 1.05 -15.09 -0.34
C PRO A 25 1.37 -16.02 -1.52
N ILE A 26 2.63 -16.27 -1.86
CA ILE A 26 2.99 -17.22 -2.95
C ILE A 26 2.71 -18.67 -2.53
N LYS A 27 2.70 -18.98 -1.23
CA LYS A 27 2.38 -20.32 -0.70
C LYS A 27 0.87 -20.63 -0.72
N VAL A 28 0.03 -19.61 -0.91
CA VAL A 28 -1.43 -19.73 -0.94
C VAL A 28 -1.93 -20.20 -2.31
N LEU A 29 -1.07 -20.22 -3.34
CA LEU A 29 -1.41 -20.71 -4.68
C LEU A 29 -1.47 -22.26 -4.77
N SER A 30 -1.23 -22.98 -3.67
CA SER A 30 -1.38 -24.44 -3.56
C SER A 30 -2.43 -24.89 -2.54
N THR A 31 -3.29 -24.01 -2.05
CA THR A 31 -4.28 -24.36 -1.01
C THR A 31 -5.70 -24.18 -1.56
N GLU A 32 -6.44 -25.29 -1.56
CA GLU A 32 -7.85 -25.49 -1.94
C GLU A 32 -8.80 -24.33 -1.56
N PRO A 33 -9.91 -24.13 -2.31
CA PRO A 33 -10.80 -22.98 -2.16
C PRO A 33 -11.40 -22.95 -0.76
N ASN A 34 -11.04 -21.92 0.02
CA ASN A 34 -11.52 -21.71 1.38
C ASN A 34 -12.48 -20.51 1.40
N VAL A 35 -13.76 -20.80 1.64
CA VAL A 35 -14.81 -19.80 1.91
C VAL A 35 -14.43 -19.04 3.19
N PRO A 36 -14.13 -17.73 3.17
CA PRO A 36 -13.71 -17.05 4.38
C PRO A 36 -14.91 -16.60 5.23
N ALA A 37 -14.86 -16.94 6.51
CA ALA A 37 -15.81 -16.55 7.56
C ALA A 37 -15.76 -15.06 7.95
N ASN A 38 -14.93 -14.25 7.26
CA ASN A 38 -14.78 -12.80 7.47
C ASN A 38 -14.79 -12.12 6.10
N GLY A 39 -15.72 -11.21 5.85
CA GLY A 39 -15.99 -10.58 4.54
C GLY A 39 -14.90 -9.65 3.97
N VAL A 40 -13.62 -10.01 4.10
CA VAL A 40 -12.49 -9.30 3.49
C VAL A 40 -12.04 -10.10 2.27
N GLN A 41 -12.23 -9.53 1.08
CA GLN A 41 -11.79 -10.12 -0.19
C GLN A 41 -10.25 -10.09 -0.24
N GLN A 42 -9.62 -11.23 -0.52
CA GLN A 42 -8.18 -11.28 -0.75
C GLN A 42 -7.85 -10.65 -2.11
N MET A 43 -7.10 -9.55 -2.11
CA MET A 43 -6.64 -8.88 -3.34
C MET A 43 -5.43 -9.61 -3.91
N ASN A 44 -5.47 -9.98 -5.18
CA ASN A 44 -4.29 -10.47 -5.90
C ASN A 44 -3.33 -9.30 -6.17
N ILE A 45 -2.04 -9.59 -6.31
CA ILE A 45 -0.96 -8.65 -6.66
C ILE A 45 -1.34 -7.79 -7.86
N PHE A 46 -1.94 -8.36 -8.91
CA PHE A 46 -2.37 -7.59 -10.07
C PHE A 46 -3.42 -6.53 -9.71
N GLN A 47 -4.45 -6.92 -8.95
CA GLN A 47 -5.48 -5.99 -8.47
C GLN A 47 -4.88 -4.93 -7.55
N ALA A 48 -3.95 -5.34 -6.67
CA ALA A 48 -3.26 -4.45 -5.77
C ALA A 48 -2.42 -3.40 -6.50
N LEU A 49 -1.74 -3.79 -7.59
CA LEU A 49 -1.00 -2.86 -8.45
C LEU A 49 -1.93 -1.86 -9.15
N VAL A 50 -3.05 -2.32 -9.70
CA VAL A 50 -4.04 -1.45 -10.35
C VAL A 50 -4.62 -0.45 -9.35
N LEU A 51 -5.03 -0.90 -8.17
CA LEU A 51 -5.60 -0.03 -7.13
C LEU A 51 -4.54 0.91 -6.52
N GLY A 52 -3.30 0.46 -6.38
CA GLY A 52 -2.18 1.32 -5.99
C GLY A 52 -1.92 2.43 -7.01
N PHE A 53 -2.01 2.14 -8.31
CA PHE A 53 -1.92 3.15 -9.36
C PHE A 53 -3.09 4.13 -9.31
N VAL A 54 -4.33 3.63 -9.17
CA VAL A 54 -5.53 4.48 -9.04
C VAL A 54 -5.39 5.40 -7.82
N GLN A 55 -4.97 4.88 -6.67
CA GLN A 55 -4.72 5.67 -5.47
C GLN A 55 -3.67 6.76 -5.73
N GLY A 56 -2.49 6.39 -6.24
CA GLY A 56 -1.42 7.34 -6.50
C GLY A 56 -1.80 8.43 -7.53
N ALA A 57 -2.60 8.08 -8.54
CA ALA A 57 -3.06 9.02 -9.56
C ALA A 57 -4.15 9.97 -9.04
N THR A 58 -5.01 9.51 -8.12
CA THR A 58 -6.20 10.25 -7.68
C THR A 58 -6.01 10.98 -6.35
N GLU A 59 -5.04 10.60 -5.50
CA GLU A 59 -4.82 11.22 -4.19
C GLU A 59 -4.38 12.69 -4.30
N PHE A 60 -3.65 13.03 -5.35
CA PHE A 60 -3.14 14.40 -5.57
C PHE A 60 -4.05 15.25 -6.44
N LEU A 61 -5.13 14.65 -6.95
CA LEU A 61 -6.15 15.34 -7.72
C LEU A 61 -7.38 15.56 -6.83
N PRO A 62 -8.09 16.71 -6.91
CA PRO A 62 -9.26 17.00 -6.10
C PRO A 62 -10.52 16.27 -6.64
N ILE A 63 -10.43 14.95 -6.78
CA ILE A 63 -11.45 14.07 -7.40
C ILE A 63 -11.88 12.90 -6.49
N SER A 64 -11.49 12.92 -5.21
CA SER A 64 -11.77 11.89 -4.20
C SER A 64 -11.19 10.50 -4.55
N SER A 65 -10.01 10.20 -4.01
CA SER A 65 -9.35 8.90 -4.14
C SER A 65 -10.13 7.75 -3.50
N THR A 66 -10.77 7.99 -2.36
CA THR A 66 -11.58 7.00 -1.64
C THR A 66 -12.81 6.56 -2.44
N ALA A 67 -13.43 7.45 -3.22
CA ALA A 67 -14.51 7.09 -4.12
C ALA A 67 -14.03 6.15 -5.23
N HIS A 68 -12.89 6.46 -5.86
CA HIS A 68 -12.30 5.63 -6.92
C HIS A 68 -11.90 4.25 -6.40
N LEU A 69 -11.31 4.17 -5.21
CA LEU A 69 -10.95 2.88 -4.59
C LEU A 69 -12.14 2.02 -4.17
N LYS A 70 -13.33 2.60 -3.99
CA LYS A 70 -14.57 1.83 -3.77
C LYS A 70 -15.26 1.44 -5.07
N VAL A 71 -15.25 2.33 -6.07
CA VAL A 71 -15.98 2.12 -7.33
C VAL A 71 -15.21 1.20 -8.29
N VAL A 72 -13.91 1.41 -8.48
CA VAL A 72 -13.11 0.66 -9.46
C VAL A 72 -13.14 -0.85 -9.21
N PRO A 73 -12.88 -1.37 -7.98
CA PRO A 73 -12.98 -2.80 -7.71
C PRO A 73 -14.37 -3.38 -7.95
N VAL A 74 -15.43 -2.64 -7.57
CA VAL A 74 -16.81 -3.09 -7.73
C VAL A 74 -17.19 -3.20 -9.21
N VAL A 75 -16.81 -2.19 -10.01
CA VAL A 75 -17.04 -2.19 -11.47
C VAL A 75 -16.28 -3.32 -12.16
N LEU A 76 -15.09 -3.66 -11.67
CA LEU A 76 -14.28 -4.76 -12.20
C LEU A 76 -14.63 -6.14 -11.62
N GLY A 77 -15.64 -6.22 -10.73
CA GLY A 77 -16.09 -7.46 -10.12
C GLY A 77 -15.16 -8.04 -9.04
N TRP A 78 -14.25 -7.23 -8.49
CA TRP A 78 -13.26 -7.62 -7.49
C TRP A 78 -13.76 -7.51 -6.04
N GLY A 79 -14.91 -6.86 -5.84
CA GLY A 79 -15.49 -6.64 -4.50
C GLY A 79 -14.76 -5.54 -3.72
N ASP A 80 -15.20 -5.29 -2.48
CA ASP A 80 -14.60 -4.26 -1.63
C ASP A 80 -13.20 -4.70 -1.17
N PRO A 81 -12.13 -3.93 -1.47
CA PRO A 81 -10.76 -4.25 -1.03
C PRO A 81 -10.59 -4.14 0.50
N GLY A 82 -11.51 -3.49 1.19
CA GLY A 82 -11.52 -3.35 2.63
C GLY A 82 -10.70 -2.17 3.14
N VAL A 83 -11.03 -1.79 4.37
CA VAL A 83 -10.44 -0.62 5.05
C VAL A 83 -8.95 -0.76 5.31
N ALA A 84 -8.48 -1.97 5.62
CA ALA A 84 -7.07 -2.24 5.88
C ALA A 84 -6.21 -2.05 4.62
N PHE A 85 -6.66 -2.61 3.49
CA PHE A 85 -5.96 -2.44 2.21
C PHE A 85 -5.93 -0.97 1.79
N THR A 86 -7.07 -0.28 1.87
CA THR A 86 -7.19 1.15 1.54
C THR A 86 -6.25 2.01 2.38
N ALA A 87 -6.14 1.74 3.69
CA ALA A 87 -5.21 2.45 4.57
C ALA A 87 -3.74 2.24 4.16
N VAL A 88 -3.36 0.99 3.85
CA VAL A 88 -1.98 0.65 3.46
C VAL A 88 -1.57 1.35 2.16
N ILE A 89 -2.43 1.36 1.13
CA ILE A 89 -2.09 2.03 -0.14
C ILE A 89 -2.04 3.57 0.00
N GLN A 90 -2.80 4.15 0.94
CA GLN A 90 -2.71 5.58 1.26
C GLN A 90 -1.37 5.94 1.92
N LEU A 91 -0.81 5.06 2.76
CA LEU A 91 0.55 5.25 3.30
C LEU A 91 1.61 5.38 2.19
N GLY A 92 1.42 4.66 1.07
CA GLY A 92 2.28 4.81 -0.10
C GLY A 92 2.25 6.23 -0.70
N SER A 93 1.08 6.88 -0.70
CA SER A 93 0.94 8.26 -1.16
C SER A 93 1.61 9.25 -0.21
N ILE A 94 1.46 9.04 1.10
CA ILE A 94 2.17 9.83 2.13
C ILE A 94 3.68 9.69 1.97
N ALA A 95 4.18 8.47 1.77
CA ALA A 95 5.59 8.22 1.54
C ALA A 95 6.11 8.93 0.28
N ALA A 96 5.32 8.96 -0.80
CA ALA A 96 5.66 9.69 -2.02
C ALA A 96 5.77 11.20 -1.79
N VAL A 97 4.86 11.79 -1.01
CA VAL A 97 4.91 13.22 -0.63
C VAL A 97 6.14 13.51 0.23
N LEU A 98 6.39 12.69 1.26
CA LEU A 98 7.56 12.85 2.13
C LEU A 98 8.87 12.75 1.36
N TRP A 99 8.94 11.85 0.38
CA TRP A 99 10.10 11.71 -0.50
C TRP A 99 10.26 12.92 -1.42
N TYR A 100 9.17 13.36 -2.07
CA TYR A 100 9.20 14.49 -3.01
C TYR A 100 9.60 15.80 -2.33
N PHE A 101 9.01 16.09 -1.16
CA PHE A 101 9.28 17.31 -0.40
C PHE A 101 10.41 17.17 0.63
N TRP A 102 11.20 16.10 0.60
CA TRP A 102 12.20 15.85 1.64
C TRP A 102 13.15 17.04 1.86
N GLY A 103 13.62 17.67 0.78
CA GLY A 103 14.46 18.86 0.84
C GLY A 103 13.76 20.03 1.55
N ASP A 104 12.56 20.38 1.09
CA ASP A 104 11.77 21.49 1.65
C ASP A 104 11.41 21.24 3.11
N LEU A 105 11.00 20.01 3.46
CA LEU A 105 10.69 19.61 4.83
C LEU A 105 11.92 19.72 5.75
N THR A 106 13.10 19.33 5.28
CA THR A 106 14.33 19.47 6.10
C THR A 106 14.74 20.92 6.31
N GLN A 107 14.48 21.80 5.34
CA GLN A 107 14.72 23.25 5.48
C GLN A 107 13.71 23.91 6.42
N LEU A 108 12.48 23.42 6.51
CA LEU A 108 11.48 23.98 7.44
C LEU A 108 11.79 23.63 8.90
N VAL A 109 12.44 22.50 9.15
CA VAL A 109 12.75 22.01 10.52
C VAL A 109 14.11 22.52 11.03
N THR A 110 14.99 22.99 10.13
CA THR A 110 16.35 23.44 10.45
C THR A 110 16.46 24.96 10.40
#